data_AF-A0A6H5JUA2-F1
#
_entry.id   AF-A0A6H5JUA2-F1
#
_cell.length_a   1.000
_cell.length_b   1.000
_cell.length_c   1.000
_cell.angle_alpha   90.00
_cell.angle_beta   90.00
_cell.angle_gamma   90.00
#
_symmetry.space_group_name_H-M   'P 1'
#
loop_
_entity.id
_entity.type
_entity.pdbx_description
1 polymer ?
#
loop_
_entity_poly.entity_id
_entity_poly.type
_entity_poly.pdbx_seq_one_letter_code
_entity_poly.pdbx_strand_id
1 'polypeptide(L)'
;MAVQYDGGVIMGADSRTSTGTYVANRVSDKITSLHDHIYACRSGSAADTQAITDYVRYFLASHSVELGRLPLVKTAAKMARGLCYNNKDRLLAGMIIAGWDPVDGGTVYEIPLGGTMMKQKFAIGGSGSTYM
;
A
#
# COMPACT_ATOMS: atom_id res chain seq x y z
N MET A 1 -1.08 -4.08 8.13
CA MET A 1 -1.18 -5.51 7.81
C MET A 1 -2.30 -5.73 6.81
N ALA A 2 -2.21 -6.79 6.02
CA ALA A 2 -3.30 -7.25 5.18
C ALA A 2 -3.31 -8.79 5.14
N VAL A 3 -4.50 -9.38 5.06
CA VAL A 3 -4.69 -10.84 4.98
C VAL A 3 -5.75 -11.17 3.95
N GLN A 4 -5.41 -12.08 3.04
CA GLN A 4 -6.31 -12.65 2.07
C GLN A 4 -7.19 -13.72 2.75
N TYR A 5 -8.48 -13.70 2.47
CA TYR A 5 -9.44 -14.70 2.94
C TYR A 5 -10.38 -15.10 1.79
N ASP A 6 -11.21 -16.12 2.02
CA ASP A 6 -12.20 -16.56 1.04
C ASP A 6 -13.29 -15.48 0.87
N GLY A 7 -13.26 -14.80 -0.28
CA GLY A 7 -14.15 -13.68 -0.59
C GLY A 7 -13.49 -12.30 -0.60
N GLY A 8 -12.20 -12.15 -0.21
CA GLY A 8 -11.55 -10.83 -0.29
C GLY A 8 -10.25 -10.67 0.50
N VAL A 9 -10.06 -9.45 1.01
CA VAL A 9 -8.91 -9.06 1.84
C VAL A 9 -9.37 -8.22 3.02
N ILE A 10 -8.79 -8.46 4.20
CA ILE A 10 -8.90 -7.57 5.36
C ILE A 10 -7.60 -6.79 5.49
N MET A 11 -7.71 -5.48 5.74
CA MET A 11 -6.57 -4.60 6.01
C MET A 11 -6.73 -3.94 7.37
N GLY A 12 -5.61 -3.75 8.06
CA GLY A 12 -5.57 -3.11 9.37
C GLY A 12 -4.31 -2.29 9.55
N ALA A 13 -4.43 -1.14 10.20
CA ALA A 13 -3.30 -0.28 10.55
C ALA A 13 -3.56 0.38 11.91
N ASP A 14 -2.49 0.64 12.65
CA ASP A 14 -2.56 1.50 13.82
C ASP A 14 -2.63 2.98 13.39
N SER A 15 -2.98 3.85 14.32
CA SER A 15 -3.19 5.27 14.05
C SER A 15 -2.08 6.20 14.60
N ARG A 16 -0.98 5.64 15.11
CA ARG A 16 0.08 6.43 15.78
C ARG A 16 1.15 6.89 14.79
N THR A 17 1.48 8.17 14.81
CA THR A 17 2.63 8.75 14.10
C THR A 17 3.57 9.38 15.13
N SER A 18 4.86 9.07 15.02
CA SER A 18 5.89 9.56 15.96
C SER A 18 7.00 10.32 15.23
N THR A 19 7.60 11.26 15.94
CA THR A 19 8.84 11.94 15.56
C THR A 19 9.87 11.59 16.62
N GLY A 20 10.70 10.59 16.34
CA GLY A 20 11.52 9.95 17.38
C GLY A 20 10.64 9.33 18.47
N THR A 21 10.87 9.71 19.72
CA THR A 21 10.09 9.25 20.89
C THR A 21 8.78 10.02 21.09
N TYR A 22 8.62 11.18 20.45
CA TYR A 22 7.43 12.01 20.61
C TYR A 22 6.28 11.49 19.75
N VAL A 23 5.09 11.34 20.35
CA VAL A 23 3.87 10.97 19.62
C VAL A 23 3.25 12.22 18.99
N ALA A 24 3.57 12.45 17.72
CA ALA A 24 3.10 13.60 16.96
C ALA A 24 1.60 13.53 16.63
N ASN A 25 1.06 12.34 16.36
CA ASN A 25 -0.36 12.13 16.10
C ASN A 25 -0.82 10.77 16.62
N ARG A 26 -2.01 10.70 17.21
CA ARG A 26 -2.64 9.45 17.71
C ARG A 26 -3.75 8.91 16.80
N VAL A 27 -4.19 9.69 15.81
CA VAL A 27 -5.36 9.43 14.96
C VAL A 27 -5.04 9.58 13.48
N SER A 28 -3.82 9.20 13.08
CA SER A 28 -3.39 9.23 11.68
C SER A 28 -4.04 8.11 10.89
N ASP A 29 -4.64 8.44 9.74
CA ASP A 29 -5.12 7.41 8.81
C ASP A 29 -3.95 6.88 7.95
N LYS A 30 -3.65 5.59 8.10
CA LYS A 30 -2.55 4.91 7.39
C LYS A 30 -3.05 3.99 6.27
N ILE A 31 -4.36 3.91 6.05
CA ILE A 31 -4.95 3.12 4.97
C ILE A 31 -5.48 4.08 3.91
N THR A 32 -4.72 4.20 2.83
CA THR A 32 -5.04 5.13 1.75
C THR A 32 -5.80 4.41 0.64
N SER A 33 -6.99 4.90 0.27
CA SER A 33 -7.69 4.42 -0.93
C SER A 33 -6.92 4.82 -2.19
N LEU A 34 -6.67 3.86 -3.08
CA LEU A 34 -6.06 4.06 -4.40
C LEU A 34 -7.10 4.00 -5.53
N HIS A 35 -8.12 3.17 -5.37
CA HIS A 35 -9.31 3.05 -6.22
C HIS A 35 -10.44 2.40 -5.39
N ASP A 36 -11.66 2.31 -5.93
CA ASP A 36 -12.85 1.77 -5.27
C ASP A 36 -12.65 0.44 -4.51
N HIS A 37 -11.80 -0.46 -5.02
CA HIS A 37 -11.55 -1.77 -4.42
C HIS A 37 -10.07 -2.01 -4.09
N ILE A 38 -9.23 -0.96 -4.10
CA ILE A 38 -7.78 -1.08 -3.93
C ILE A 38 -7.31 -0.05 -2.91
N TYR A 39 -6.59 -0.53 -1.91
CA TYR A 39 -6.10 0.27 -0.79
C TYR A 39 -4.62 0.00 -0.52
N ALA A 40 -3.97 0.94 0.16
CA ALA A 40 -2.58 0.88 0.53
C ALA A 40 -2.39 1.13 2.04
N CYS A 41 -1.77 0.18 2.76
CA CYS A 41 -1.18 0.49 4.06
C CYS A 41 0.17 1.18 3.85
N ARG A 42 0.41 2.25 4.60
CA ARG A 42 1.64 3.05 4.51
C ARG A 42 2.53 2.87 5.74
N SER A 43 3.84 2.71 5.53
CA SER A 43 4.86 2.61 6.58
C SER A 43 6.18 3.26 6.14
N GLY A 44 6.95 3.79 7.09
CA GLY A 44 8.15 4.60 6.81
C GLY A 44 7.87 6.09 6.93
N SER A 45 8.49 6.91 6.07
CA SER A 45 8.26 8.35 6.01
C SER A 45 6.80 8.65 5.61
N ALA A 46 6.11 9.42 6.45
CA ALA A 46 4.73 9.79 6.20
C ALA A 46 4.58 10.60 4.91
N ALA A 47 5.52 11.52 4.63
CA ALA A 47 5.53 12.35 3.44
C ALA A 47 5.77 11.52 2.17
N ASP A 48 6.79 10.66 2.18
CA ASP A 48 7.17 9.87 1.01
C ASP A 48 6.04 8.92 0.61
N THR A 49 5.50 8.18 1.58
CA THR A 49 4.42 7.23 1.32
C THR A 49 3.14 7.91 0.88
N GLN A 50 2.82 9.09 1.42
CA GLN A 50 1.65 9.86 1.00
C GLN A 50 1.80 10.32 -0.46
N ALA A 51 2.94 10.92 -0.81
CA ALA A 51 3.23 11.34 -2.17
C ALA A 51 3.14 10.17 -3.16
N ILE A 52 3.76 9.03 -2.84
CA ILE A 52 3.67 7.82 -3.68
C ILE A 52 2.22 7.38 -3.84
N THR A 53 1.44 7.30 -2.76
CA THR A 53 0.02 6.89 -2.88
C THR A 53 -0.81 7.85 -3.71
N ASP A 54 -0.55 9.16 -3.64
CA ASP A 54 -1.28 10.15 -4.42
C ASP A 54 -0.95 10.04 -5.93
N TYR A 55 0.33 9.83 -6.27
CA TYR A 55 0.72 9.52 -7.65
C TYR A 55 0.08 8.22 -8.15
N VAL A 56 0.14 7.15 -7.35
CA VAL A 56 -0.45 5.86 -7.74
C VAL A 56 -1.95 6.00 -7.95
N ARG A 57 -2.67 6.69 -7.05
CA ARG A 57 -4.11 6.97 -7.20
C ARG A 57 -4.40 7.68 -8.53
N TYR A 58 -3.64 8.73 -8.84
CA TYR A 58 -3.81 9.49 -10.07
C TYR A 58 -3.59 8.63 -11.33
N PHE A 59 -2.47 7.93 -11.41
CA PHE A 59 -2.16 7.09 -12.57
C PHE A 59 -3.11 5.89 -12.70
N LEU A 60 -3.53 5.31 -11.59
CA LEU A 60 -4.47 4.20 -11.57
C LEU A 60 -5.86 4.62 -12.04
N ALA A 61 -6.31 5.81 -11.66
CA ALA A 61 -7.56 6.39 -12.15
C ALA A 61 -7.51 6.71 -13.66
N SER A 62 -6.41 7.30 -14.14
CA SER A 62 -6.23 7.52 -15.59
C SER A 62 -6.28 6.19 -16.34
N HIS A 63 -5.58 5.18 -15.82
CA HIS A 63 -5.51 3.86 -16.44
C HIS A 63 -6.85 3.13 -16.46
N SER A 64 -7.69 3.29 -15.42
CA SER A 64 -9.02 2.67 -15.39
C SER A 64 -9.98 3.32 -16.39
N VAL A 65 -9.89 4.66 -16.55
CA VAL A 65 -10.65 5.41 -17.57
C VAL A 65 -10.24 5.00 -18.98
N GLU A 66 -8.94 4.94 -19.27
CA GLU A 66 -8.41 4.57 -20.58
C GLU A 66 -8.82 3.15 -21.01
N LEU A 67 -8.81 2.20 -20.08
CA LEU A 67 -9.17 0.81 -20.35
C LEU A 67 -10.67 0.52 -20.24
N GLY A 68 -11.47 1.46 -19.71
CA GLY A 68 -12.90 1.29 -19.47
C GLY A 68 -13.24 0.11 -18.55
N ARG A 69 -12.32 -0.27 -17.63
CA ARG A 69 -12.49 -1.41 -16.72
C ARG A 69 -11.86 -1.15 -15.36
N LEU A 70 -12.31 -1.92 -14.36
CA LEU A 70 -11.71 -1.90 -13.03
C LEU A 70 -10.21 -2.25 -13.10
N PRO A 71 -9.34 -1.48 -12.42
CA PRO A 71 -7.92 -1.76 -12.40
C PRO A 71 -7.64 -3.05 -11.61
N LEU A 72 -6.58 -3.77 -12.01
CA LEU A 72 -6.10 -4.93 -11.28
C LEU A 72 -5.28 -4.49 -10.06
N VAL A 73 -5.37 -5.22 -8.95
CA VAL A 73 -4.56 -4.95 -7.75
C VAL A 73 -3.07 -5.05 -8.09
N LYS A 74 -2.70 -6.01 -8.94
CA LYS A 74 -1.35 -6.19 -9.47
C LYS A 74 -0.84 -4.96 -10.22
N THR A 75 -1.69 -4.23 -10.93
CA THR A 75 -1.30 -3.02 -11.67
C THR A 75 -0.96 -1.90 -10.71
N ALA A 76 -1.80 -1.67 -9.69
CA ALA A 76 -1.52 -0.70 -8.63
C ALA A 76 -0.21 -1.03 -7.90
N ALA A 77 0.01 -2.30 -7.55
CA ALA A 77 1.25 -2.76 -6.92
C ALA A 77 2.49 -2.53 -7.79
N LYS A 78 2.40 -2.77 -9.10
CA LYS A 78 3.50 -2.48 -10.04
C LYS A 78 3.82 -0.99 -10.15
N MET A 79 2.81 -0.13 -10.19
CA MET A 79 3.01 1.33 -10.21
C MET A 79 3.72 1.81 -8.94
N ALA A 80 3.22 1.39 -7.77
CA ALA A 80 3.84 1.69 -6.48
C ALA A 80 5.28 1.17 -6.41
N ARG A 81 5.51 -0.09 -6.84
CA ARG A 81 6.84 -0.69 -6.89
C ARG A 81 7.80 0.10 -7.78
N GLY A 82 7.34 0.58 -8.94
CA GLY A 82 8.17 1.38 -9.84
C GLY A 82 8.67 2.66 -9.16
N LEU A 83 7.77 3.38 -8.47
CA LEU A 83 8.11 4.59 -7.73
C LEU A 83 9.06 4.30 -6.56
N CYS A 84 8.78 3.27 -5.75
CA CYS A 84 9.63 2.90 -4.62
C CYS A 84 11.01 2.42 -5.06
N TYR A 85 11.08 1.51 -6.03
CA TYR A 85 12.34 0.89 -6.46
C TYR A 85 13.29 1.89 -7.11
N ASN A 86 12.78 2.76 -7.98
CA ASN A 86 13.59 3.74 -8.69
C ASN A 86 14.14 4.83 -7.77
N ASN A 87 13.55 5.00 -6.58
CA ASN A 87 13.95 6.00 -5.60
C ASN A 87 14.35 5.37 -4.26
N LYS A 88 14.73 4.09 -4.25
CA LYS A 88 15.03 3.32 -3.03
C LYS A 88 16.12 3.93 -2.15
N ASP A 89 17.05 4.68 -2.75
CA ASP A 89 18.15 5.32 -2.04
C ASP A 89 17.79 6.72 -1.52
N ARG A 90 16.57 7.21 -1.83
CA ARG A 90 16.09 8.56 -1.50
C ARG A 90 14.79 8.58 -0.71
N LEU A 91 13.95 7.54 -0.83
CA LEU A 91 12.65 7.44 -0.19
C LEU A 91 12.65 6.34 0.87
N LEU A 92 11.99 6.61 1.99
CA LEU A 92 11.71 5.64 3.04
C LEU A 92 10.25 5.22 2.95
N ALA A 93 9.93 4.37 1.97
CA ALA A 93 8.56 3.92 1.72
C ALA A 93 8.43 2.39 1.75
N GLY A 94 7.73 1.89 2.76
CA GLY A 94 7.22 0.51 2.81
C GLY A 94 5.70 0.51 2.68
N MET A 95 5.17 -0.32 1.79
CA MET A 95 3.75 -0.32 1.45
C MET A 95 3.19 -1.73 1.35
N ILE A 96 1.93 -1.89 1.75
CA ILE A 96 1.15 -3.08 1.45
C ILE A 96 -0.01 -2.64 0.57
N ILE A 97 -0.03 -3.08 -0.68
CA ILE A 97 -1.13 -2.86 -1.61
C ILE A 97 -2.03 -4.06 -1.56
N ALA A 98 -3.30 -3.86 -1.25
CA ALA A 98 -4.24 -4.95 -1.27
C ALA A 98 -5.62 -4.49 -1.70
N GLY A 99 -6.41 -5.43 -2.19
CA GLY A 99 -7.71 -5.12 -2.76
C GLY A 99 -8.35 -6.35 -3.38
N TRP A 100 -9.40 -6.09 -4.14
CA TRP A 100 -10.11 -7.10 -4.91
C TRP A 100 -10.22 -6.68 -6.37
N ASP A 101 -10.00 -7.63 -7.27
CA ASP A 101 -10.30 -7.45 -8.69
C ASP A 101 -10.98 -8.69 -9.29
N PRO A 102 -11.68 -8.58 -10.43
CA PRO A 102 -12.42 -9.70 -11.02
C PRO A 102 -11.56 -10.86 -11.54
N VAL A 103 -10.24 -10.68 -11.67
CA VAL A 103 -9.34 -11.66 -12.29
C VAL A 103 -8.65 -12.52 -11.24
N ASP A 104 -7.99 -11.87 -10.28
CA ASP A 104 -7.22 -12.53 -9.22
C ASP A 104 -8.00 -12.62 -7.89
N GLY A 105 -9.18 -12.00 -7.80
CA GLY A 105 -9.97 -11.91 -6.57
C GLY A 105 -9.29 -11.02 -5.53
N GLY A 106 -9.46 -11.35 -4.25
CA GLY A 106 -8.77 -10.67 -3.16
C GLY A 106 -7.28 -10.95 -3.20
N THR A 107 -6.41 -9.95 -3.29
CA THR A 107 -4.95 -10.15 -3.32
C THR A 107 -4.18 -9.14 -2.49
N VAL A 108 -3.03 -9.58 -1.97
CA VAL A 108 -2.11 -8.78 -1.16
C VAL A 108 -0.73 -8.77 -1.82
N TYR A 109 -0.17 -7.57 -2.00
CA TYR A 109 1.17 -7.31 -2.49
C TYR A 109 1.96 -6.49 -1.46
N GLU A 110 3.09 -7.03 -1.02
CA GLU A 110 4.03 -6.34 -0.15
C GLU A 110 5.13 -5.66 -0.98
N ILE A 111 5.40 -4.40 -0.66
CA ILE A 111 6.51 -3.60 -1.19
C ILE A 111 7.33 -3.14 0.02
N PRO A 112 8.41 -3.86 0.39
CA PRO A 112 9.26 -3.45 1.50
C PRO A 112 10.07 -2.20 1.12
N LEU A 113 10.77 -1.62 2.09
CA LEU A 113 11.65 -0.44 1.90
C LEU A 113 12.67 -0.60 0.76
N GLY A 114 13.08 -1.84 0.44
CA GLY A 114 13.97 -2.13 -0.69
C GLY A 114 13.33 -1.99 -2.09
N GLY A 115 12.02 -1.73 -2.17
CA GLY A 115 11.29 -1.52 -3.42
C GLY A 115 11.06 -2.80 -4.25
N THR A 116 11.25 -3.99 -3.68
CA THR A 116 10.81 -5.25 -4.32
C THR A 116 9.28 -5.36 -4.26
N MET A 117 8.70 -6.35 -4.93
CA MET A 117 7.26 -6.61 -4.86
C MET A 117 7.04 -8.12 -4.72
N MET A 118 6.25 -8.51 -3.72
CA MET A 118 5.97 -9.91 -3.40
C MET A 118 4.46 -10.11 -3.24
N LYS A 119 3.89 -11.09 -3.93
CA LYS A 119 2.50 -11.53 -3.69
C LYS A 119 2.52 -12.48 -2.49
N GLN A 120 1.73 -12.19 -1.46
CA GLN A 120 1.66 -13.02 -0.25
C GLN A 120 0.20 -13.25 0.17
N LYS A 121 -0.06 -14.29 0.96
CA LYS A 121 -1.39 -14.52 1.55
C LYS A 121 -1.67 -13.55 2.71
N PHE A 122 -0.63 -13.12 3.40
CA PHE A 122 -0.69 -12.08 4.42
C PHE A 122 0.59 -11.25 4.34
N ALA A 123 0.53 -10.00 4.78
CA ALA A 123 1.68 -9.12 4.87
C ALA A 123 1.56 -8.21 6.08
N ILE A 124 2.67 -7.98 6.78
CA ILE A 124 2.76 -7.13 7.96
C ILE A 124 3.96 -6.22 7.78
N GLY A 125 3.81 -4.93 8.06
CA GLY A 125 4.86 -3.94 7.88
C GLY A 125 4.82 -2.88 8.98
N GLY A 126 5.85 -2.04 9.01
CA GLY A 126 6.06 -1.04 10.05
C GLY A 126 6.85 -1.56 11.25
N SER A 127 7.15 -0.68 12.21
CA SER A 127 8.00 -0.99 13.36
C SER A 127 7.37 -1.96 14.37
N GLY A 128 6.06 -2.12 14.35
CA GLY A 128 5.33 -3.08 15.21
C GLY A 128 5.14 -4.47 14.58
N SER A 129 5.74 -4.74 13.42
CA SER A 129 5.45 -5.95 12.64
C SER A 129 5.78 -7.26 13.37
N THR A 130 6.79 -7.27 14.23
CA THR A 130 7.22 -8.46 14.98
C THR A 130 6.23 -8.90 16.07
N TYR A 131 5.27 -8.06 16.43
CA TYR A 131 4.31 -8.33 17.50
C TYR A 131 2.96 -8.87 16.98
N MET A 132 2.82 -9.00 15.67
CA MET A 132 1.58 -9.40 15.00
C MET A 132 1.78 -10.68 14.19
#